data_AF-A0A357ACJ6-F1
#
_entry.id   AF-A0A357ACJ6-F1
#
_cell.length_a   1.000
_cell.length_b   1.000
_cell.length_c   1.000
_cell.angle_alpha   90.00
_cell.angle_beta   90.00
_cell.angle_gamma   90.00
#
_symmetry.space_group_name_H-M   'P 1'
#
loop_
_entity.id
_entity.type
_entity.pdbx_description
1 polymer ?
#
loop_
_entity_poly.entity_id
_entity_poly.type
_entity_poly.pdbx_seq_one_letter_code
_entity_poly.pdbx_strand_id
1 'polypeptide(L)'
;MSLFPVMPIATLMVWATSPGLHIAQFSPSLETTAWQWIDWTQGNTTQRPLSQRPITLMFKEGKVSGFGGCNDYFSSYQIDGERLMMADPFGRTFKACGNLSDQEDQFLERLGQVDRYQINPDGELYLFYRQNGEMGQMRFSRVLKSSPVQTSFTDIPVNYWAQDFIVALVERNLISGFPDGTFRPDTPVTRAEFASLLQKSFDLPQVRKRVLFQDVPQDFWAYSAIQYVATTIPQLMGGYPEDRFHPEEPILRVEVLVSLANLLPEVPEVDIVQMLESYEDREEIADYALEKVAIATQHQMAINYPQIRQLHPNRPATRAEVTALIYQGLVKTGQAPEVRSPYQVNP
;
A
#
# COMPACT_ATOMS: atom_id res chain seq x y z
N MET A 1 1.60 87.85 -3.63
CA MET A 1 1.30 86.87 -2.56
C MET A 1 0.71 85.64 -3.24
N SER A 2 1.54 84.61 -3.37
CA SER A 2 1.39 83.46 -4.26
C SER A 2 0.57 82.35 -3.59
N LEU A 3 -0.50 81.93 -4.28
CA LEU A 3 -1.32 80.76 -3.96
C LEU A 3 -0.66 79.50 -4.53
N PHE A 4 -0.38 78.52 -3.67
CA PHE A 4 0.02 77.16 -4.07
C PHE A 4 -1.22 76.28 -4.29
N PRO A 5 -1.30 75.52 -5.39
CA PRO A 5 -2.30 74.46 -5.52
C PRO A 5 -1.78 73.11 -4.99
N VAL A 6 -2.70 72.37 -4.39
CA VAL A 6 -2.56 71.01 -3.86
C VAL A 6 -2.58 69.99 -5.01
N MET A 7 -1.63 69.05 -5.04
CA MET A 7 -1.66 67.87 -5.91
C MET A 7 -2.27 66.66 -5.17
N PRO A 8 -3.08 65.80 -5.81
CA PRO A 8 -3.62 64.59 -5.21
C PRO A 8 -2.66 63.39 -5.33
N ILE A 9 -2.74 62.51 -4.33
CA ILE A 9 -2.02 61.24 -4.18
C ILE A 9 -2.62 60.20 -5.14
N ALA A 10 -1.79 59.61 -6.01
CA ALA A 10 -2.15 58.46 -6.84
C ALA A 10 -1.68 57.16 -6.18
N THR A 11 -2.65 56.34 -5.73
CA THR A 11 -2.42 54.99 -5.20
C THR A 11 -2.26 54.01 -6.36
N LEU A 12 -1.05 53.49 -6.57
CA LEU A 12 -0.78 52.39 -7.51
C LEU A 12 -1.01 51.04 -6.82
N MET A 13 -2.15 50.43 -7.12
CA MET A 13 -2.45 49.02 -6.83
C MET A 13 -1.75 48.15 -7.87
N VAL A 14 -0.69 47.45 -7.48
CA VAL A 14 -0.03 46.44 -8.32
C VAL A 14 -0.81 45.13 -8.20
N TRP A 15 -1.53 44.75 -9.26
CA TRP A 15 -2.09 43.41 -9.40
C TRP A 15 -0.98 42.49 -9.93
N ALA A 16 -0.45 41.64 -9.06
CA ALA A 16 0.40 40.53 -9.48
C ALA A 16 -0.47 39.47 -10.17
N THR A 17 -0.43 39.44 -11.51
CA THR A 17 -0.99 38.32 -12.29
C THR A 17 0.06 37.22 -12.34
N SER A 18 -0.04 36.24 -11.43
CA SER A 18 0.69 34.98 -11.58
C SER A 18 0.10 34.22 -12.77
N PRO A 19 0.86 33.87 -13.81
CA PRO A 19 0.39 32.96 -14.84
C PRO A 19 0.22 31.59 -14.18
N GLY A 20 -1.01 31.08 -14.18
CA GLY A 20 -1.30 29.73 -13.73
C GLY A 20 -0.44 28.74 -14.51
N LEU A 21 0.32 27.93 -13.78
CA LEU A 21 0.99 26.76 -14.32
C LEU A 21 -0.13 25.78 -14.72
N HIS A 22 -0.57 25.82 -15.97
CA HIS A 22 -1.37 24.75 -16.54
C HIS A 22 -0.46 23.51 -16.63
N ILE A 23 -0.49 22.69 -15.59
CA ILE A 23 -0.05 21.30 -15.70
C ILE A 23 -0.97 20.71 -16.77
N ALA A 24 -0.39 20.37 -17.92
CA ALA A 24 -1.07 19.55 -18.92
C ALA A 24 -1.39 18.21 -18.24
N GLN A 25 -2.60 18.10 -17.71
CA GLN A 25 -3.15 16.83 -17.26
C GLN A 25 -3.24 15.97 -18.53
N PHE A 26 -2.37 14.95 -18.64
CA PHE A 26 -2.54 13.90 -19.62
C PHE A 26 -3.88 13.22 -19.30
N SER A 27 -4.94 13.59 -20.04
CA SER A 27 -6.20 12.85 -20.02
C SER A 27 -5.89 11.43 -20.49
N PRO A 28 -6.19 10.39 -19.70
CA PRO A 28 -5.92 9.03 -20.13
C PRO A 28 -6.72 8.74 -21.39
N SER A 29 -6.06 8.20 -22.41
CA SER A 29 -6.74 7.64 -23.57
C SER A 29 -7.34 6.29 -23.21
N LEU A 30 -8.48 5.94 -23.81
CA LEU A 30 -9.06 4.61 -23.67
C LEU A 30 -8.04 3.53 -24.07
N GLU A 31 -7.37 3.74 -25.21
CA GLU A 31 -6.28 2.89 -25.68
C GLU A 31 -5.01 3.07 -24.87
N THR A 32 -4.23 2.00 -24.75
CA THR A 32 -2.91 1.95 -24.05
C THR A 32 -2.94 2.20 -22.54
N THR A 33 -4.12 2.47 -21.97
CA THR A 33 -4.36 2.45 -20.53
C THR A 33 -4.85 1.06 -20.13
N ALA A 34 -4.22 0.47 -19.11
CA ALA A 34 -4.77 -0.70 -18.43
C ALA A 34 -5.78 -0.20 -17.39
N TRP A 35 -6.93 -0.84 -17.31
CA TRP A 35 -8.05 -0.45 -16.48
C TRP A 35 -8.36 -1.58 -15.48
N GLN A 36 -8.70 -1.24 -14.25
CA GLN A 36 -9.10 -2.17 -13.20
C GLN A 36 -10.55 -1.89 -12.79
N TRP A 37 -11.38 -2.93 -12.76
CA TRP A 37 -12.78 -2.81 -12.42
C TRP A 37 -12.98 -2.43 -10.95
N ILE A 38 -13.80 -1.40 -10.71
CA ILE A 38 -14.16 -0.88 -9.37
C ILE A 38 -15.53 -1.44 -8.96
N ASP A 39 -16.55 -1.12 -9.74
CA ASP A 39 -17.95 -1.50 -9.49
C ASP A 39 -18.80 -1.40 -10.78
N TRP A 40 -20.01 -1.94 -10.73
CA TRP A 40 -21.05 -1.62 -11.72
C TRP A 40 -22.36 -1.26 -11.01
N THR A 41 -23.19 -0.45 -11.66
CA THR A 41 -24.53 -0.06 -11.17
C THR A 41 -25.62 -0.29 -12.22
N GLN A 42 -26.78 -0.79 -11.81
CA GLN A 42 -28.00 -0.91 -12.62
C GLN A 42 -29.21 -0.57 -11.75
N GLY A 43 -29.93 0.50 -12.11
CA GLY A 43 -30.95 1.06 -11.23
C GLY A 43 -30.36 1.41 -9.86
N ASN A 44 -30.89 0.82 -8.79
CA ASN A 44 -30.42 1.00 -7.41
C ASN A 44 -29.40 -0.06 -6.94
N THR A 45 -29.03 -1.01 -7.80
CA THR A 45 -28.12 -2.10 -7.44
C THR A 45 -26.70 -1.72 -7.77
N THR A 46 -25.75 -1.96 -6.85
CA THR A 46 -24.31 -1.82 -7.05
C THR A 46 -23.62 -3.14 -6.72
N GLN A 47 -22.73 -3.62 -7.61
CA GLN A 47 -21.91 -4.81 -7.36
C GLN A 47 -20.43 -4.48 -7.53
N ARG A 48 -19.60 -5.12 -6.70
CA ARG A 48 -18.14 -5.01 -6.70
C ARG A 48 -17.49 -6.36 -7.03
N PRO A 49 -16.23 -6.38 -7.51
CA PRO A 49 -15.48 -7.62 -7.68
C PRO A 49 -15.40 -8.43 -6.38
N LEU A 50 -15.67 -9.73 -6.46
CA LEU A 50 -15.51 -10.72 -5.39
C LEU A 50 -14.08 -11.31 -5.33
N SER A 51 -13.28 -11.11 -6.39
CA SER A 51 -11.93 -11.67 -6.49
C SER A 51 -10.90 -10.78 -5.82
N GLN A 52 -9.93 -11.37 -5.11
CA GLN A 52 -8.74 -10.67 -4.61
C GLN A 52 -7.79 -10.26 -5.76
N ARG A 53 -7.86 -10.94 -6.91
CA ARG A 53 -7.12 -10.55 -8.11
C ARG A 53 -7.91 -9.48 -8.88
N PRO A 54 -7.27 -8.35 -9.24
CA PRO A 54 -7.93 -7.30 -10.02
C PRO A 54 -8.53 -7.83 -11.32
N ILE A 55 -9.81 -7.56 -11.54
CA ILE A 55 -10.44 -7.73 -12.86
C ILE A 55 -9.98 -6.58 -13.74
N THR A 56 -9.43 -6.90 -14.91
CA THR A 56 -8.72 -5.95 -15.75
C THR A 56 -9.33 -5.83 -17.14
N LEU A 57 -9.06 -4.69 -17.78
CA LEU A 57 -9.53 -4.33 -19.10
C LEU A 57 -8.45 -3.52 -19.81
N MET A 58 -8.07 -3.89 -21.02
CA MET A 58 -7.07 -3.20 -21.83
C MET A 58 -7.53 -3.12 -23.28
N PHE A 59 -7.53 -1.91 -23.83
CA PHE A 59 -7.81 -1.62 -25.23
C PHE A 59 -6.49 -1.35 -25.96
N LYS A 60 -6.23 -2.11 -27.01
CA LYS A 60 -5.04 -1.93 -27.84
C LYS A 60 -5.30 -2.43 -29.26
N GLU A 61 -5.07 -1.56 -30.26
CA GLU A 61 -5.06 -1.95 -31.68
C GLU A 61 -6.36 -2.67 -32.10
N GLY A 62 -7.52 -2.17 -31.67
CA GLY A 62 -8.83 -2.76 -31.99
C GLY A 62 -9.14 -4.07 -31.25
N LYS A 63 -8.29 -4.49 -30.29
CA LYS A 63 -8.53 -5.62 -29.40
C LYS A 63 -8.76 -5.18 -27.97
N VAL A 64 -9.76 -5.78 -27.34
CA VAL A 64 -10.05 -5.65 -25.92
C VAL A 64 -9.69 -6.96 -25.23
N SER A 65 -8.97 -6.89 -24.11
CA SER A 65 -8.56 -8.09 -23.36
C SER A 65 -8.38 -7.79 -21.89
N GLY A 66 -8.37 -8.83 -21.07
CA GLY A 66 -8.03 -8.70 -19.65
C GLY A 66 -8.31 -9.98 -18.88
N PHE A 67 -8.35 -9.84 -17.55
CA PHE A 67 -8.71 -10.91 -16.64
C PHE A 67 -10.13 -10.68 -16.10
N GLY A 68 -11.06 -11.61 -16.35
CA GLY A 68 -12.48 -11.52 -16.01
C GLY A 68 -12.84 -11.96 -14.58
N GLY A 69 -11.83 -12.38 -13.80
CA GLY A 69 -11.97 -12.81 -12.41
C GLY A 69 -11.63 -14.28 -12.20
N CYS A 70 -11.85 -15.12 -13.20
CA CYS A 70 -11.45 -16.53 -13.22
C CYS A 70 -10.56 -16.85 -14.43
N ASN A 71 -10.94 -16.34 -15.60
CA ASN A 71 -10.31 -16.57 -16.88
C ASN A 71 -9.77 -15.27 -17.49
N ASP A 72 -8.79 -15.45 -18.37
CA ASP A 72 -8.40 -14.39 -19.30
C ASP A 72 -9.42 -14.34 -20.43
N TYR A 73 -9.78 -13.14 -20.88
CA TYR A 73 -10.72 -12.92 -21.96
C TYR A 73 -10.14 -12.00 -23.04
N PHE A 74 -10.69 -12.12 -24.24
CA PHE A 74 -10.36 -11.24 -25.36
C PHE A 74 -11.53 -11.12 -26.35
N SER A 75 -11.60 -9.96 -27.01
CA SER A 75 -12.48 -9.70 -28.15
C SER A 75 -11.92 -8.57 -29.02
N SER A 76 -12.65 -8.18 -30.05
CA SER A 76 -12.40 -6.95 -30.82
C SER A 76 -13.33 -5.82 -30.37
N TYR A 77 -12.90 -4.58 -30.53
CA TYR A 77 -13.74 -3.40 -30.33
C TYR A 77 -13.64 -2.42 -31.50
N GLN A 78 -14.64 -1.56 -31.63
CA GLN A 78 -14.66 -0.42 -32.53
C GLN A 78 -15.10 0.83 -31.78
N ILE A 79 -14.54 1.98 -32.17
CA ILE A 79 -14.90 3.29 -31.63
C ILE A 79 -15.45 4.15 -32.76
N ASP A 80 -16.58 4.80 -32.51
CA ASP A 80 -17.16 5.85 -33.36
C ASP A 80 -17.59 7.03 -32.47
N GLY A 81 -16.72 8.03 -32.35
CA GLY A 81 -16.87 9.12 -31.38
C GLY A 81 -16.86 8.61 -29.93
N GLU A 82 -17.95 8.83 -29.21
CA GLU A 82 -18.14 8.32 -27.84
C GLU A 82 -18.70 6.89 -27.81
N ARG A 83 -19.12 6.35 -28.97
CA ARG A 83 -19.62 4.97 -29.03
C ARG A 83 -18.47 4.00 -28.95
N LEU A 84 -18.61 3.01 -28.09
CA LEU A 84 -17.68 1.90 -27.96
C LEU A 84 -18.51 0.63 -28.12
N MET A 85 -18.18 -0.15 -29.14
CA MET A 85 -18.85 -1.42 -29.43
C MET A 85 -17.84 -2.54 -29.34
N MET A 86 -18.14 -3.58 -28.57
CA MET A 86 -17.30 -4.77 -28.45
C MET A 86 -17.99 -5.94 -29.15
N ALA A 87 -17.22 -6.76 -29.84
CA ALA A 87 -17.78 -7.95 -30.48
C ALA A 87 -18.11 -9.00 -29.41
N ASP A 88 -19.30 -9.56 -29.51
CA ASP A 88 -19.77 -10.68 -28.69
C ASP A 88 -20.00 -11.90 -29.63
N PRO A 89 -19.64 -13.14 -29.26
CA PRO A 89 -19.12 -13.59 -27.96
C PRO A 89 -17.65 -13.25 -27.69
N PHE A 90 -17.31 -13.04 -26.41
CA PHE A 90 -15.91 -12.95 -25.96
C PHE A 90 -15.22 -14.32 -25.95
N GLY A 91 -13.98 -14.37 -26.41
CA GLY A 91 -13.09 -15.51 -26.21
C GLY A 91 -12.60 -15.55 -24.76
N ARG A 92 -12.44 -16.75 -24.18
CA ARG A 92 -11.99 -16.94 -22.80
C ARG A 92 -11.14 -18.21 -22.62
N THR A 93 -10.28 -18.21 -21.62
CA THR A 93 -9.69 -19.46 -21.10
C THR A 93 -10.77 -20.26 -20.35
N PHE A 94 -10.63 -21.60 -20.23
CA PHE A 94 -11.63 -22.46 -19.57
C PHE A 94 -11.10 -23.05 -18.25
N LYS A 95 -10.90 -22.21 -17.25
CA LYS A 95 -10.62 -22.61 -15.85
C LYS A 95 -11.94 -22.63 -15.06
N ALA A 96 -12.07 -23.58 -14.15
CA ALA A 96 -13.20 -23.67 -13.22
C ALA A 96 -12.83 -23.01 -11.88
N CYS A 97 -13.59 -21.99 -11.46
CA CYS A 97 -13.30 -21.22 -10.24
C CYS A 97 -14.50 -21.10 -9.28
N GLY A 98 -15.42 -22.06 -9.30
CA GLY A 98 -16.59 -22.06 -8.41
C GLY A 98 -17.45 -20.81 -8.60
N ASN A 99 -17.75 -20.12 -7.49
CA ASN A 99 -18.55 -18.89 -7.40
C ASN A 99 -17.99 -17.69 -8.20
N LEU A 100 -16.73 -17.70 -8.60
CA LEU A 100 -16.17 -16.66 -9.47
C LEU A 100 -16.61 -16.81 -10.94
N SER A 101 -17.09 -17.99 -11.34
CA SER A 101 -17.53 -18.25 -12.72
C SER A 101 -18.79 -17.42 -13.04
N ASP A 102 -19.76 -17.37 -12.12
CA ASP A 102 -20.99 -16.60 -12.30
C ASP A 102 -20.71 -15.09 -12.41
N GLN A 103 -19.75 -14.58 -11.63
CA GLN A 103 -19.34 -13.18 -11.72
C GLN A 103 -18.65 -12.89 -13.05
N GLU A 104 -17.77 -13.79 -13.51
CA GLU A 104 -17.10 -13.64 -14.79
C GLU A 104 -18.10 -13.61 -15.95
N ASP A 105 -19.08 -14.52 -15.96
CA ASP A 105 -20.14 -14.53 -16.96
C ASP A 105 -20.92 -13.21 -16.95
N GLN A 106 -21.31 -12.74 -15.76
CA GLN A 106 -21.99 -11.45 -15.58
C GLN A 106 -21.16 -10.25 -16.03
N PHE A 107 -19.84 -10.28 -15.82
CA PHE A 107 -18.92 -9.23 -16.24
C PHE A 107 -18.81 -9.18 -17.77
N LEU A 108 -18.59 -10.33 -18.42
CA LEU A 108 -18.45 -10.41 -19.88
C LEU A 108 -19.76 -10.10 -20.61
N GLU A 109 -20.90 -10.58 -20.11
CA GLU A 109 -22.22 -10.28 -20.66
C GLU A 109 -22.51 -8.77 -20.68
N ARG A 110 -22.14 -8.07 -19.60
CA ARG A 110 -22.29 -6.59 -19.52
C ARG A 110 -21.31 -5.89 -20.44
N LEU A 111 -20.08 -6.37 -20.51
CA LEU A 111 -19.05 -5.80 -21.37
C LEU A 111 -19.45 -5.86 -22.86
N GLY A 112 -20.14 -6.92 -23.27
CA GLY A 112 -20.72 -7.06 -24.62
C GLY A 112 -21.91 -6.13 -24.90
N GLN A 113 -22.54 -5.56 -23.89
CA GLN A 113 -23.68 -4.63 -24.01
C GLN A 113 -23.27 -3.16 -23.95
N VAL A 114 -21.97 -2.87 -23.82
CA VAL A 114 -21.46 -1.50 -23.79
C VAL A 114 -21.76 -0.81 -25.12
N ASP A 115 -22.31 0.40 -25.03
CA ASP A 115 -22.62 1.24 -26.20
C ASP A 115 -21.84 2.56 -26.22
N ARG A 116 -21.40 3.04 -25.06
CA ARG A 116 -20.73 4.33 -24.88
C ARG A 116 -19.70 4.26 -23.77
N TYR A 117 -18.67 5.08 -23.88
CA TYR A 117 -17.69 5.26 -22.82
C TYR A 117 -17.47 6.74 -22.49
N GLN A 118 -16.97 7.01 -21.28
CA GLN A 118 -16.48 8.32 -20.87
C GLN A 118 -15.30 8.15 -19.92
N ILE A 119 -14.31 9.03 -20.03
CA ILE A 119 -13.21 9.13 -19.08
C ILE A 119 -13.38 10.45 -18.33
N ASN A 120 -13.48 10.41 -17.01
CA ASN A 120 -13.67 11.61 -16.20
C ASN A 120 -12.33 12.34 -15.96
N PRO A 121 -12.35 13.60 -15.47
CA PRO A 121 -11.13 14.36 -15.17
C PRO A 121 -10.22 13.70 -14.12
N ASP A 122 -10.77 12.88 -13.24
CA ASP A 122 -10.03 12.13 -12.21
C ASP A 122 -9.31 10.89 -12.80
N GLY A 123 -9.55 10.57 -14.07
CA GLY A 123 -8.92 9.47 -14.79
C GLY A 123 -9.58 8.11 -14.56
N GLU A 124 -10.86 8.08 -14.15
CA GLU A 124 -11.69 6.87 -14.15
C GLU A 124 -12.41 6.70 -15.49
N LEU A 125 -12.50 5.45 -15.94
CA LEU A 125 -13.26 5.05 -17.12
C LEU A 125 -14.66 4.59 -16.70
N TYR A 126 -15.67 5.11 -17.40
CA TYR A 126 -17.06 4.74 -17.32
C TYR A 126 -17.46 4.06 -18.62
N LEU A 127 -17.99 2.85 -18.54
CA LEU A 127 -18.64 2.16 -19.65
C LEU A 127 -20.13 2.12 -19.40
N PHE A 128 -20.92 2.67 -20.33
CA PHE A 128 -22.38 2.67 -20.24
C PHE A 128 -22.93 1.53 -21.07
N TYR A 129 -23.93 0.85 -20.52
CA TYR A 129 -24.64 -0.25 -21.18
C TYR A 129 -26.13 -0.13 -20.90
N ARG A 130 -26.96 -0.84 -21.68
CA ARG A 130 -28.40 -0.94 -21.46
C ARG A 130 -28.83 -2.39 -21.42
N GLN A 131 -29.41 -2.80 -20.29
CA GLN A 131 -29.94 -4.15 -20.10
C GLN A 131 -31.38 -4.05 -19.63
N ASN A 132 -32.29 -4.78 -20.29
CA ASN A 132 -33.73 -4.79 -19.99
C ASN A 132 -34.39 -3.40 -19.97
N GLY A 133 -33.90 -2.46 -20.79
CA GLY A 133 -34.42 -1.08 -20.86
C GLY A 133 -33.89 -0.15 -19.76
N GLU A 134 -33.12 -0.65 -18.81
CA GLU A 134 -32.47 0.15 -17.78
C GLU A 134 -31.03 0.50 -18.17
N MET A 135 -30.62 1.73 -17.86
CA MET A 135 -29.24 2.17 -18.04
C MET A 135 -28.39 1.64 -16.88
N GLY A 136 -27.24 1.07 -17.23
CA GLY A 136 -26.19 0.70 -16.29
C GLY A 136 -24.86 1.37 -16.63
N GLN A 137 -23.95 1.34 -15.67
CA GLN A 137 -22.57 1.78 -15.87
C GLN A 137 -21.59 0.87 -15.15
N MET A 138 -20.41 0.68 -15.75
CA MET A 138 -19.26 0.01 -15.14
C MET A 138 -18.16 1.06 -14.94
N ARG A 139 -17.56 1.08 -13.75
CA ARG A 139 -16.49 2.02 -13.39
C ARG A 139 -15.15 1.30 -13.27
N PHE A 140 -14.10 1.93 -13.80
CA PHE A 140 -12.75 1.41 -13.77
C PHE A 140 -11.75 2.48 -13.37
N SER A 141 -10.75 2.10 -12.58
CA SER A 141 -9.59 2.93 -12.29
C SER A 141 -8.46 2.61 -13.26
N ARG A 142 -7.61 3.61 -13.56
CA ARG A 142 -6.36 3.36 -14.28
C ARG A 142 -5.43 2.46 -13.45
N VAL A 143 -4.94 1.40 -14.07
CA VAL A 143 -3.79 0.64 -13.59
C VAL A 143 -2.57 1.45 -13.98
N LEU A 144 -1.94 2.09 -12.99
CA LEU A 144 -0.65 2.72 -13.20
C LEU A 144 0.34 1.61 -13.53
N LYS A 145 0.85 1.62 -14.77
CA LYS A 145 1.91 0.71 -15.21
C LYS A 145 3.04 0.87 -14.20
N SER A 146 3.31 -0.19 -13.42
CA SER A 146 4.46 -0.15 -12.52
C SER A 146 5.68 0.15 -13.39
N SER A 147 6.40 1.22 -13.04
CA SER A 147 7.76 1.38 -13.56
C SER A 147 8.53 0.08 -13.25
N PRO A 148 9.54 -0.31 -14.06
CA PRO A 148 10.38 -1.44 -13.68
C PRO A 148 10.76 -1.25 -12.22
N VAL A 149 10.41 -2.25 -11.40
CA VAL A 149 10.55 -2.17 -9.95
C VAL A 149 12.01 -1.83 -9.67
N GLN A 150 12.24 -0.65 -9.09
CA GLN A 150 13.60 -0.18 -8.82
C GLN A 150 14.19 -1.05 -7.71
N THR A 151 14.98 -2.05 -8.08
CA THR A 151 15.64 -2.97 -7.13
C THR A 151 17.08 -2.56 -6.81
N SER A 152 17.56 -1.45 -7.36
CA SER A 152 18.89 -0.89 -7.06
C SER A 152 18.78 0.57 -6.67
N PHE A 153 19.55 0.96 -5.64
CA PHE A 153 19.51 2.28 -5.06
C PHE A 153 20.93 2.85 -4.95
N THR A 154 21.07 4.14 -5.19
CA THR A 154 22.38 4.82 -5.26
C THR A 154 23.11 4.88 -3.92
N ASP A 155 22.37 4.80 -2.82
CA ASP A 155 22.83 4.84 -1.43
C ASP A 155 22.85 3.46 -0.76
N ILE A 156 22.63 2.39 -1.53
CA ILE A 156 22.77 0.99 -1.07
C ILE A 156 23.98 0.38 -1.76
N PRO A 157 25.14 0.28 -1.09
CA PRO A 157 26.32 -0.33 -1.69
C PRO A 157 26.12 -1.82 -1.94
N VAL A 158 26.93 -2.38 -2.84
CA VAL A 158 26.99 -3.83 -3.06
C VAL A 158 27.37 -4.52 -1.74
N ASN A 159 26.63 -5.57 -1.37
CA ASN A 159 26.76 -6.29 -0.09
C ASN A 159 26.34 -5.48 1.15
N TYR A 160 25.48 -4.46 0.98
CA TYR A 160 24.82 -3.83 2.12
C TYR A 160 24.05 -4.89 2.92
N TRP A 161 24.16 -4.86 4.25
CA TRP A 161 23.67 -5.94 5.12
C TRP A 161 22.17 -6.25 4.95
N ALA A 162 21.38 -5.24 4.59
CA ALA A 162 19.94 -5.36 4.37
C ALA A 162 19.54 -5.44 2.89
N GLN A 163 20.49 -5.51 1.95
CA GLN A 163 20.23 -5.44 0.51
C GLN A 163 19.17 -6.46 0.07
N ASP A 164 19.32 -7.72 0.47
CA ASP A 164 18.40 -8.78 0.07
C ASP A 164 16.99 -8.58 0.63
N PHE A 165 16.85 -8.10 1.87
CA PHE A 165 15.56 -7.76 2.47
C PHE A 165 14.89 -6.59 1.75
N ILE A 166 15.67 -5.56 1.42
CA ILE A 166 15.20 -4.37 0.69
C ILE A 166 14.69 -4.78 -0.69
N VAL A 167 15.52 -5.48 -1.48
CA VAL A 167 15.14 -5.96 -2.82
C VAL A 167 13.88 -6.81 -2.73
N ALA A 168 13.81 -7.73 -1.78
CA ALA A 168 12.68 -8.63 -1.65
C ALA A 168 11.37 -7.90 -1.28
N LEU A 169 11.38 -6.91 -0.38
CA LEU A 169 10.17 -6.12 -0.08
C LEU A 169 9.77 -5.19 -1.24
N VAL A 170 10.75 -4.68 -1.99
CA VAL A 170 10.51 -3.82 -3.16
C VAL A 170 9.88 -4.61 -4.30
N GLU A 171 10.38 -5.82 -4.59
CA GLU A 171 9.78 -6.75 -5.57
C GLU A 171 8.34 -7.15 -5.24
N ARG A 172 8.00 -7.15 -3.94
CA ARG A 172 6.63 -7.40 -3.44
C ARG A 172 5.75 -6.15 -3.44
N ASN A 173 6.26 -5.00 -3.88
CA ASN A 173 5.58 -3.70 -3.83
C ASN A 173 5.15 -3.28 -2.40
N LEU A 174 5.86 -3.76 -1.37
CA LEU A 174 5.57 -3.42 0.03
C LEU A 174 6.27 -2.14 0.46
N ILE A 175 7.43 -1.87 -0.12
CA ILE A 175 8.22 -0.65 0.10
C ILE A 175 8.79 -0.17 -1.24
N SER A 176 9.06 1.13 -1.34
CA SER A 176 9.72 1.74 -2.50
C SER A 176 10.83 2.67 -2.06
N GLY A 177 11.76 2.93 -2.97
CA GLY A 177 12.70 4.05 -2.84
C GLY A 177 12.06 5.38 -3.22
N PHE A 178 12.90 6.40 -3.27
CA PHE A 178 12.54 7.76 -3.55
C PHE A 178 12.77 8.11 -5.04
N PRO A 179 12.09 9.14 -5.58
CA PRO A 179 12.25 9.55 -6.98
C PRO A 179 13.67 9.97 -7.38
N ASP A 180 14.51 10.31 -6.40
CA ASP A 180 15.94 10.64 -6.59
C ASP A 180 16.84 9.40 -6.75
N GLY A 181 16.26 8.19 -6.71
CA GLY A 181 16.99 6.93 -6.85
C GLY A 181 17.63 6.42 -5.55
N THR A 182 17.28 7.00 -4.39
CA THR A 182 17.75 6.57 -3.07
C THR A 182 16.75 5.65 -2.36
N PHE A 183 17.21 4.87 -1.39
CA PHE A 183 16.37 4.11 -0.46
C PHE A 183 16.26 4.78 0.92
N ARG A 184 17.31 5.51 1.32
CA ARG A 184 17.52 6.17 2.62
C ARG A 184 17.51 5.16 3.78
N PRO A 185 18.44 4.19 3.80
CA PRO A 185 18.41 3.08 4.74
C PRO A 185 18.53 3.50 6.20
N ASP A 186 19.28 4.56 6.49
CA ASP A 186 19.62 4.99 7.85
C ASP A 186 18.61 5.99 8.43
N THR A 187 17.62 6.43 7.65
CA THR A 187 16.60 7.37 8.10
C THR A 187 15.68 6.69 9.12
N PRO A 188 15.39 7.33 10.27
CA PRO A 188 14.39 6.84 11.21
C PRO A 188 13.00 6.72 10.55
N VAL A 189 12.26 5.66 10.91
CA VAL A 189 10.89 5.45 10.45
C VAL A 189 9.91 5.99 11.49
N THR A 190 8.88 6.72 11.06
CA THR A 190 7.84 7.18 11.98
C THR A 190 6.86 6.05 12.32
N ARG A 191 6.15 6.18 13.45
CA ARG A 191 5.12 5.22 13.84
C ARG A 191 4.01 5.09 12.79
N ALA A 192 3.61 6.17 12.13
CA ALA A 192 2.63 6.15 11.04
C ALA A 192 3.14 5.43 9.78
N GLU A 193 4.41 5.64 9.42
CA GLU A 193 5.06 4.92 8.31
C GLU A 193 5.13 3.42 8.60
N PHE A 194 5.54 3.04 9.82
CA PHE A 194 5.57 1.65 10.22
C PHE A 194 4.18 1.00 10.21
N ALA A 195 3.15 1.67 10.73
CA ALA A 195 1.77 1.18 10.67
C ALA A 195 1.31 0.94 9.22
N SER A 196 1.68 1.82 8.30
CA SER A 196 1.36 1.70 6.88
C SER A 196 2.09 0.53 6.23
N LEU A 197 3.33 0.26 6.61
CA LEU A 197 4.07 -0.91 6.15
C LEU A 197 3.47 -2.20 6.69
N LEU A 198 3.06 -2.24 7.96
CA LEU A 198 2.38 -3.40 8.55
C LEU A 198 1.05 -3.70 7.85
N GLN A 199 0.22 -2.68 7.60
CA GLN A 199 -1.04 -2.83 6.87
C GLN A 199 -0.83 -3.38 5.45
N LYS A 200 0.23 -2.95 4.76
CA LYS A 200 0.56 -3.48 3.43
C LYS A 200 1.09 -4.91 3.47
N SER A 201 1.81 -5.26 4.54
CA SER A 201 2.58 -6.51 4.62
C SER A 201 1.78 -7.69 5.13
N PHE A 202 0.77 -7.45 5.97
CA PHE A 202 0.01 -8.50 6.64
C PHE A 202 -1.48 -8.28 6.43
N ASP A 203 -2.22 -9.34 6.10
CA ASP A 203 -3.69 -9.37 6.04
C ASP A 203 -4.20 -10.16 7.24
N LEU A 204 -4.62 -9.45 8.30
CA LEU A 204 -5.02 -10.02 9.57
C LEU A 204 -6.51 -9.73 9.86
N PRO A 205 -7.20 -10.63 10.58
CA PRO A 205 -8.55 -10.38 11.06
C PRO A 205 -8.63 -9.10 11.90
N GLN A 206 -9.71 -8.32 11.76
CA GLN A 206 -9.93 -7.10 12.53
C GLN A 206 -11.17 -7.20 13.42
N VAL A 207 -11.11 -6.61 14.61
CA VAL A 207 -12.32 -6.39 15.41
C VAL A 207 -13.16 -5.26 14.80
N ARG A 208 -14.48 -5.41 14.81
CA ARG A 208 -15.42 -4.35 14.39
C ARG A 208 -15.58 -3.29 15.49
N LYS A 209 -14.46 -2.68 15.90
CA LYS A 209 -14.42 -1.59 16.88
C LYS A 209 -13.39 -0.57 16.41
N ARG A 210 -13.78 0.70 16.35
CA ARG A 210 -12.86 1.80 16.05
C ARG A 210 -12.12 2.20 17.32
N VAL A 211 -10.81 2.41 17.23
CA VAL A 211 -10.00 2.99 18.31
C VAL A 211 -9.84 4.47 18.00
N LEU A 212 -10.06 5.36 18.96
CA LEU A 212 -9.92 6.80 18.74
C LEU A 212 -8.61 7.25 19.38
N PHE A 213 -7.75 7.87 18.59
CA PHE A 213 -6.54 8.53 19.08
C PHE A 213 -6.72 10.04 18.98
N GLN A 214 -6.42 10.78 20.05
CA GLN A 214 -6.63 12.23 20.14
C GLN A 214 -5.77 13.02 19.14
N ASP A 215 -4.62 12.46 18.76
CA ASP A 215 -3.62 13.05 17.89
C ASP A 215 -3.64 12.48 16.45
N VAL A 216 -4.69 11.74 16.08
CA VAL A 216 -4.85 11.19 14.72
C VAL A 216 -6.19 11.63 14.12
N PRO A 217 -6.22 12.77 13.40
CA PRO A 217 -7.39 13.22 12.65
C PRO A 217 -7.87 12.18 11.63
N GLN A 218 -9.17 12.17 11.30
CA GLN A 218 -9.75 11.18 10.37
C GLN A 218 -9.23 11.29 8.93
N ASP A 219 -8.77 12.48 8.54
CA ASP A 219 -8.16 12.81 7.26
C ASP A 219 -6.62 12.63 7.26
N PHE A 220 -6.04 12.21 8.37
CA PHE A 220 -4.61 11.89 8.43
C PHE A 220 -4.28 10.76 7.45
N TRP A 221 -3.21 10.93 6.67
CA TRP A 221 -2.87 10.03 5.56
C TRP A 221 -2.72 8.56 5.98
N ALA A 222 -2.25 8.30 7.20
CA ALA A 222 -2.09 6.95 7.76
C ALA A 222 -3.26 6.54 8.66
N TYR A 223 -4.38 7.28 8.70
CA TYR A 223 -5.50 6.99 9.59
C TYR A 223 -5.99 5.54 9.45
N SER A 224 -6.17 5.05 8.21
CA SER A 224 -6.61 3.68 7.95
C SER A 224 -5.60 2.65 8.44
N ALA A 225 -4.30 2.89 8.26
CA ALA A 225 -3.22 2.02 8.70
C ALA A 225 -3.12 1.97 10.22
N ILE A 226 -3.26 3.12 10.88
CA ILE A 226 -3.26 3.24 12.34
C ILE A 226 -4.47 2.50 12.93
N GLN A 227 -5.67 2.66 12.34
CA GLN A 227 -6.84 1.88 12.74
C GLN A 227 -6.60 0.39 12.54
N TYR A 228 -5.98 0.00 11.44
CA TYR A 228 -5.67 -1.39 11.14
C TYR A 228 -4.80 -2.01 12.24
N VAL A 229 -3.60 -1.48 12.48
CA VAL A 229 -2.67 -2.05 13.47
C VAL A 229 -3.20 -2.05 14.90
N ALA A 230 -4.13 -1.13 15.22
CA ALA A 230 -4.78 -1.04 16.53
C ALA A 230 -5.98 -1.99 16.71
N THR A 231 -6.50 -2.59 15.62
CA THR A 231 -7.73 -3.40 15.65
C THR A 231 -7.55 -4.81 15.13
N THR A 232 -6.35 -5.18 14.67
CA THR A 232 -6.06 -6.54 14.23
C THR A 232 -6.07 -7.53 15.39
N ILE A 233 -6.27 -8.81 15.07
CA ILE A 233 -6.08 -9.94 15.98
C ILE A 233 -4.96 -10.80 15.39
N PRO A 234 -3.76 -10.83 15.98
CA PRO A 234 -3.35 -10.10 17.18
C PRO A 234 -3.17 -8.59 16.93
N GLN A 235 -3.21 -7.79 18.00
CA GLN A 235 -2.96 -6.35 17.89
C GLN A 235 -1.49 -6.10 17.58
N LEU A 236 -1.21 -5.42 16.46
CA LEU A 236 0.17 -5.17 16.04
C LEU A 236 0.76 -3.94 16.74
N MET A 237 -0.02 -2.88 16.90
CA MET A 237 0.42 -1.67 17.60
C MET A 237 -0.67 -1.09 18.50
N GLY A 238 -0.27 -0.59 19.66
CA GLY A 238 -1.12 0.18 20.56
C GLY A 238 -0.79 1.67 20.52
N GLY A 239 -1.63 2.45 21.21
CA GLY A 239 -1.30 3.82 21.59
C GLY A 239 -0.59 3.89 22.94
N TYR A 240 -0.18 5.09 23.29
CA TYR A 240 0.37 5.49 24.59
C TYR A 240 -0.76 6.00 25.50
N PRO A 241 -0.48 6.29 26.79
CA PRO A 241 -1.44 6.93 27.68
C PRO A 241 -2.10 8.17 27.05
N GLU A 242 -3.29 8.52 27.58
CA GLU A 242 -4.12 9.63 27.07
C GLU A 242 -4.66 9.41 25.65
N ASP A 243 -4.82 8.14 25.22
CA ASP A 243 -5.34 7.79 23.90
C ASP A 243 -4.57 8.47 22.75
N ARG A 244 -3.23 8.45 22.81
CA ARG A 244 -2.36 9.05 21.78
C ARG A 244 -1.61 7.99 20.99
N PHE A 245 -1.44 8.19 19.68
CA PHE A 245 -0.67 7.28 18.84
C PHE A 245 0.75 7.77 18.56
N HIS A 246 1.01 9.08 18.64
CA HIS A 246 2.26 9.73 18.28
C HIS A 246 2.72 9.41 16.84
N PRO A 247 1.89 9.70 15.82
CA PRO A 247 2.11 9.21 14.45
C PRO A 247 3.40 9.69 13.80
N GLU A 248 3.84 10.90 14.11
CA GLU A 248 5.03 11.53 13.51
C GLU A 248 6.33 11.26 14.30
N GLU A 249 6.23 10.63 15.48
CA GLU A 249 7.41 10.29 16.25
C GLU A 249 8.11 9.06 15.66
N PRO A 250 9.46 9.02 15.66
CA PRO A 250 10.20 7.83 15.26
C PRO A 250 9.85 6.63 16.13
N ILE A 251 9.59 5.48 15.51
CA ILE A 251 9.35 4.24 16.25
C ILE A 251 10.65 3.70 16.84
N LEU A 252 10.61 3.23 18.08
CA LEU A 252 11.78 2.61 18.71
C LEU A 252 12.04 1.22 18.14
N ARG A 253 13.32 0.83 18.11
CA ARG A 253 13.74 -0.46 17.59
C ARG A 253 13.10 -1.65 18.32
N VAL A 254 12.96 -1.57 19.64
CA VAL A 254 12.27 -2.61 20.41
C VAL A 254 10.78 -2.72 20.05
N GLU A 255 10.11 -1.60 19.78
CA GLU A 255 8.69 -1.58 19.45
C GLU A 255 8.39 -2.25 18.11
N VAL A 256 9.28 -2.11 17.13
CA VAL A 256 9.21 -2.83 15.85
C VAL A 256 9.24 -4.34 16.09
N LEU A 257 10.19 -4.80 16.92
CA LEU A 257 10.36 -6.23 17.21
C LEU A 257 9.17 -6.78 18.01
N VAL A 258 8.71 -6.05 19.04
CA VAL A 258 7.53 -6.41 19.84
C VAL A 258 6.28 -6.51 18.97
N SER A 259 6.08 -5.55 18.07
CA SER A 259 4.94 -5.53 17.14
C SER A 259 4.91 -6.79 16.26
N LEU A 260 6.05 -7.14 15.67
CA LEU A 260 6.16 -8.31 14.79
C LEU A 260 6.17 -9.63 15.56
N ALA A 261 6.67 -9.65 16.80
CA ALA A 261 6.63 -10.82 17.67
C ALA A 261 5.19 -11.25 17.98
N ASN A 262 4.22 -10.33 17.92
CA ASN A 262 2.81 -10.67 18.07
C ASN A 262 2.29 -11.60 16.97
N LEU A 263 2.94 -11.64 15.80
CA LEU A 263 2.58 -12.54 14.70
C LEU A 263 3.06 -13.98 14.92
N LEU A 264 3.95 -14.20 15.89
CA LEU A 264 4.53 -15.50 16.14
C LEU A 264 3.54 -16.42 16.87
N PRO A 265 3.59 -17.74 16.62
CA PRO A 265 2.77 -18.69 17.35
C PRO A 265 3.07 -18.61 18.85
N GLU A 266 2.06 -18.83 19.67
CA GLU A 266 2.26 -18.92 21.12
C GLU A 266 3.19 -20.09 21.45
N VAL A 267 4.15 -19.83 22.33
CA VAL A 267 5.03 -20.86 22.89
C VAL A 267 4.53 -21.19 24.31
N PRO A 268 4.35 -22.48 24.66
CA PRO A 268 3.83 -22.87 25.98
C PRO A 268 4.67 -22.38 27.16
N GLU A 269 5.98 -22.26 26.95
CA GLU A 269 6.94 -21.72 27.91
C GLU A 269 8.12 -21.12 27.13
N VAL A 270 8.52 -19.91 27.50
CA VAL A 270 9.74 -19.24 27.00
C VAL A 270 10.67 -19.01 28.18
N ASP A 271 11.91 -19.49 28.09
CA ASP A 271 12.94 -19.12 29.07
C ASP A 271 13.44 -17.70 28.74
N ILE A 272 12.74 -16.72 29.32
CA ILE A 272 13.03 -15.30 29.10
C ILE A 272 14.49 -14.99 29.43
N VAL A 273 15.01 -15.53 30.53
CA VAL A 273 16.38 -15.25 30.97
C VAL A 273 17.36 -15.79 29.94
N GLN A 274 17.24 -17.07 29.55
CA GLN A 274 18.11 -17.68 28.57
C GLN A 274 18.07 -16.94 27.22
N MET A 275 16.88 -16.59 26.72
CA MET A 275 16.77 -15.91 25.42
C MET A 275 17.44 -14.53 25.46
N LEU A 276 17.28 -13.79 26.56
CA LEU A 276 17.86 -12.45 26.71
C LEU A 276 19.38 -12.45 26.95
N GLU A 277 20.00 -13.57 27.31
CA GLU A 277 21.49 -13.69 27.36
C GLU A 277 22.16 -13.49 26.00
N SER A 278 21.39 -13.59 24.92
CA SER A 278 21.82 -13.25 23.55
C SER A 278 22.25 -11.78 23.42
N TYR A 279 21.74 -10.89 24.29
CA TYR A 279 21.95 -9.45 24.22
C TYR A 279 22.84 -8.95 25.38
N GLU A 280 23.87 -8.20 25.03
CA GLU A 280 24.78 -7.54 25.98
C GLU A 280 24.14 -6.31 26.65
N ASP A 281 23.19 -5.68 25.95
CA ASP A 281 22.43 -4.51 26.37
C ASP A 281 21.01 -4.86 26.88
N ARG A 282 20.81 -6.12 27.32
CA ARG A 282 19.49 -6.61 27.79
C ARG A 282 18.89 -5.80 28.94
N GLU A 283 19.72 -5.17 29.78
CA GLU A 283 19.26 -4.34 30.90
C GLU A 283 18.59 -3.03 30.41
N GLU A 284 18.74 -2.67 29.13
CA GLU A 284 18.05 -1.54 28.52
C GLU A 284 16.65 -1.90 28.00
N ILE A 285 16.28 -3.18 27.98
CA ILE A 285 14.98 -3.66 27.49
C ILE A 285 13.94 -3.39 28.58
N ALA A 286 12.94 -2.57 28.26
CA ALA A 286 11.85 -2.28 29.18
C ALA A 286 11.02 -3.54 29.52
N ASP A 287 10.52 -3.61 30.76
CA ASP A 287 9.80 -4.78 31.30
C ASP A 287 8.67 -5.29 30.39
N TYR A 288 7.90 -4.37 29.77
CA TYR A 288 6.79 -4.71 28.88
C TYR A 288 7.23 -5.47 27.62
N ALA A 289 8.51 -5.36 27.23
CA ALA A 289 9.05 -5.95 26.01
C ALA A 289 9.78 -7.28 26.24
N LEU A 290 10.15 -7.61 27.48
CA LEU A 290 11.02 -8.75 27.80
C LEU A 290 10.51 -10.07 27.19
N GLU A 291 9.24 -10.40 27.42
CA GLU A 291 8.62 -11.62 26.92
C GLU A 291 8.59 -11.66 25.38
N LYS A 292 8.18 -10.56 24.75
CA LYS A 292 8.06 -10.50 23.28
C LYS A 292 9.42 -10.50 22.58
N VAL A 293 10.44 -9.87 23.17
CA VAL A 293 11.82 -9.96 22.69
C VAL A 293 12.33 -11.39 22.84
N ALA A 294 12.08 -12.06 23.97
CA ALA A 294 12.46 -13.45 24.17
C ALA A 294 11.82 -14.38 23.12
N ILE A 295 10.51 -14.25 22.89
CA ILE A 295 9.78 -15.01 21.86
C ILE A 295 10.37 -14.74 20.46
N ALA A 296 10.61 -13.47 20.10
CA ALA A 296 11.21 -13.12 18.82
C ALA A 296 12.61 -13.73 18.66
N THR A 297 13.38 -13.80 19.74
CA THR A 297 14.72 -14.40 19.76
C THR A 297 14.66 -15.91 19.59
N GLN A 298 13.78 -16.59 20.33
CA GLN A 298 13.55 -18.04 20.22
C GLN A 298 13.15 -18.44 18.80
N HIS A 299 12.35 -17.61 18.12
CA HIS A 299 11.96 -17.82 16.74
C HIS A 299 13.00 -17.35 15.71
N GLN A 300 14.17 -16.87 16.14
CA GLN A 300 15.22 -16.33 15.26
C GLN A 300 14.69 -15.22 14.33
N MET A 301 13.82 -14.35 14.84
CA MET A 301 13.27 -13.20 14.11
C MET A 301 14.20 -11.97 14.21
N ALA A 302 14.92 -11.82 15.33
CA ALA A 302 15.77 -10.66 15.56
C ALA A 302 16.97 -10.64 14.59
N ILE A 303 17.23 -9.46 14.01
CA ILE A 303 18.42 -9.17 13.20
C ILE A 303 19.09 -7.93 13.77
N ASN A 304 20.34 -8.06 14.21
CA ASN A 304 21.11 -7.00 14.85
C ASN A 304 22.36 -6.65 14.04
N TYR A 305 22.35 -5.45 13.44
CA TYR A 305 23.46 -4.91 12.68
C TYR A 305 24.01 -3.65 13.36
N PRO A 306 25.35 -3.44 13.37
CA PRO A 306 26.41 -4.38 12.94
C PRO A 306 26.78 -5.41 14.01
N GLN A 307 26.33 -5.21 15.25
CA GLN A 307 26.73 -6.02 16.41
C GLN A 307 25.59 -6.97 16.80
N ILE A 308 25.76 -8.27 16.51
CA ILE A 308 24.70 -9.28 16.66
C ILE A 308 24.13 -9.32 18.09
N ARG A 309 24.98 -9.05 19.10
CA ARG A 309 24.61 -9.08 20.51
C ARG A 309 24.11 -7.75 21.07
N GLN A 310 23.86 -6.73 20.24
CA GLN A 310 23.30 -5.45 20.68
C GLN A 310 21.94 -5.20 20.04
N LEU A 311 20.89 -5.16 20.86
CA LEU A 311 19.53 -4.90 20.39
C LEU A 311 19.31 -3.41 20.13
N HIS A 312 19.95 -2.53 20.89
CA HIS A 312 19.73 -1.09 20.95
C HIS A 312 18.24 -0.73 21.10
N PRO A 313 17.57 -1.15 22.18
CA PRO A 313 16.11 -1.15 22.26
C PRO A 313 15.51 0.27 22.23
N ASN A 314 16.22 1.25 22.80
CA ASN A 314 15.67 2.58 23.10
C ASN A 314 15.99 3.66 22.05
N ARG A 315 16.61 3.29 20.92
CA ARG A 315 16.84 4.24 19.82
C ARG A 315 15.79 4.10 18.72
N PRO A 316 15.59 5.14 17.89
CA PRO A 316 14.80 5.03 16.68
C PRO A 316 15.28 3.90 15.76
N ALA A 317 14.33 3.18 15.19
CA ALA A 317 14.58 2.17 14.17
C ALA A 317 14.82 2.83 12.81
N THR A 318 15.89 2.43 12.13
CA THR A 318 16.15 2.89 10.77
C THR A 318 15.28 2.15 9.75
N ARG A 319 15.13 2.74 8.56
CA ARG A 319 14.35 2.16 7.46
C ARG A 319 14.87 0.79 7.02
N ALA A 320 16.19 0.56 7.01
CA ALA A 320 16.78 -0.73 6.71
C ALA A 320 16.43 -1.79 7.77
N GLU A 321 16.42 -1.41 9.04
CA GLU A 321 16.07 -2.29 10.15
C GLU A 321 14.60 -2.70 10.14
N VAL A 322 13.71 -1.73 9.95
CA VAL A 322 12.28 -1.98 9.79
C VAL A 322 12.03 -2.92 8.61
N THR A 323 12.70 -2.70 7.49
CA THR A 323 12.60 -3.55 6.30
C THR A 323 13.02 -5.00 6.60
N ALA A 324 14.18 -5.18 7.23
CA ALA A 324 14.69 -6.50 7.56
C ALA A 324 13.78 -7.25 8.54
N LEU A 325 13.26 -6.56 9.56
CA LEU A 325 12.37 -7.15 10.55
C LEU A 325 10.99 -7.48 9.98
N ILE A 326 10.40 -6.61 9.14
CA ILE A 326 9.14 -6.92 8.44
C ILE A 326 9.32 -8.16 7.55
N TYR A 327 10.44 -8.25 6.82
CA TYR A 327 10.72 -9.43 6.01
C TYR A 327 10.81 -10.70 6.87
N GLN A 328 11.48 -10.62 8.02
CA GLN A 328 11.48 -11.74 8.98
C GLN A 328 10.05 -12.09 9.43
N GLY A 329 9.20 -11.11 9.72
CA GLY A 329 7.77 -11.33 9.97
C GLY A 329 7.08 -12.13 8.87
N LEU A 330 7.32 -11.79 7.60
CA LEU A 330 6.79 -12.54 6.45
C LEU A 330 7.33 -13.98 6.40
N VAL A 331 8.61 -14.19 6.68
CA VAL A 331 9.21 -15.54 6.73
C VAL A 331 8.58 -16.37 7.85
N LYS A 332 8.49 -15.82 9.07
CA LYS A 332 7.96 -16.56 10.23
C LYS A 332 6.46 -16.86 10.14
N THR A 333 5.73 -16.13 9.28
CA THR A 333 4.32 -16.38 8.97
C THR A 333 4.11 -17.19 7.68
N GLY A 334 5.19 -17.67 7.03
CA GLY A 334 5.11 -18.50 5.83
C GLY A 334 4.76 -17.75 4.53
N GLN A 335 4.83 -16.42 4.54
CA GLN A 335 4.51 -15.54 3.40
C GLN A 335 5.71 -15.22 2.51
N ALA A 336 6.93 -15.50 2.97
CA ALA A 336 8.16 -15.30 2.21
C ALA A 336 9.18 -16.43 2.45
N PRO A 337 10.04 -16.74 1.46
CA PRO A 337 11.17 -17.64 1.66
C PRO A 337 12.22 -17.00 2.58
N GLU A 338 13.01 -17.84 3.25
CA GLU A 338 14.08 -17.36 4.13
C GLU A 338 15.19 -16.64 3.35
N VAL A 339 15.63 -15.51 3.90
CA VAL A 339 16.85 -14.80 3.48
C VAL A 339 17.88 -14.95 4.59
N ARG A 340 19.03 -15.53 4.24
CA ARG A 340 20.12 -15.74 5.19
C ARG A 340 20.76 -14.39 5.53
N SER A 341 20.92 -14.12 6.82
CA SER A 341 21.64 -12.95 7.30
C SER A 341 22.70 -13.37 8.32
N PRO A 342 23.96 -12.92 8.17
CA PRO A 342 24.97 -13.14 9.20
C PRO A 342 24.67 -12.35 10.48
N TYR A 343 23.68 -11.45 10.45
CA TYR A 343 23.26 -10.61 11.56
C TYR A 343 22.04 -11.15 12.31
N GLN A 344 21.56 -12.34 11.95
CA GLN A 344 20.47 -13.00 12.65
C GLN A 344 20.91 -13.47 14.03
N VAL A 345 20.09 -13.17 15.05
CA VAL A 345 20.35 -13.59 16.43
C VAL A 345 19.93 -15.05 16.58
N ASN A 346 20.87 -15.88 17.02
CA ASN A 346 20.66 -17.30 17.30
C ASN A 346 20.97 -17.55 18.78
N PRO A 347 19.95 -17.81 19.62
CA PRO A 347 20.11 -18.04 21.06
C PRO A 347 20.79 -19.36 21.41
#